data_AF-A0A151SZQ7-F1
#
_entry.id   AF-A0A151SZQ7-F1
#
_cell.length_a   1.000
_cell.length_b   1.000
_cell.length_c   1.000
_cell.angle_alpha   90.00
_cell.angle_beta   90.00
_cell.angle_gamma   90.00
#
_symmetry.space_group_name_H-M   'P 1'
#
loop_
_entity.id
_entity.type
_entity.pdbx_description
1 polymer ?
#
loop_
_entity_poly.entity_id
_entity_poly.type
_entity_poly.pdbx_seq_one_letter_code
_entity_poly.pdbx_strand_id
1 'polypeptide(L)' 'STTQEMPYMLTYGAVAMISVEVGETSHGRQAFNSEQNAQEIAADLDLIDKLRDEARIHEEACKLRASRRYNTRV' A
#
# COMPACT_ATOMS: atom_id res chain seq x y z
N SER A 1 -29.56 -54.79 28.53
CA SER A 1 -29.68 -53.72 29.52
C SER A 1 -28.96 -52.48 29.01
N THR A 2 -29.72 -51.48 28.54
CA THR A 2 -29.76 -50.08 29.04
C THR A 2 -28.84 -49.83 30.26
N THR A 3 -28.03 -48.78 30.44
CA THR A 3 -27.69 -47.53 29.73
C THR A 3 -26.47 -46.99 30.46
N GLN A 4 -25.46 -46.46 29.76
CA GLN A 4 -24.65 -45.40 30.34
C GLN A 4 -24.16 -44.49 29.21
N GLU A 5 -24.85 -43.37 29.06
CA GLU A 5 -24.43 -42.24 28.26
C GLU A 5 -23.03 -41.78 28.72
N MET A 6 -22.18 -41.40 27.76
CA MET A 6 -21.43 -40.16 27.92
C MET A 6 -21.87 -39.20 26.82
N PRO A 7 -22.65 -38.17 27.17
CA PRO A 7 -23.06 -37.11 26.26
C PRO A 7 -21.86 -36.18 26.05
N TYR A 8 -21.74 -35.60 24.87
CA TYR A 8 -20.80 -34.51 24.57
C TYR A 8 -19.31 -34.90 24.45
N MET A 9 -18.88 -35.17 23.22
CA MET A 9 -17.49 -34.92 22.80
C MET A 9 -17.54 -34.00 21.58
N LEU A 10 -17.94 -32.75 21.83
CA LEU A 10 -17.58 -31.62 21.00
C LEU A 10 -16.11 -31.30 21.27
N THR A 11 -15.21 -31.77 20.41
CA THR A 11 -13.98 -31.01 20.18
C THR A 11 -14.27 -29.95 19.14
N TYR A 12 -14.90 -28.90 19.66
CA TYR A 12 -14.95 -27.57 19.08
C TYR A 12 -13.53 -27.15 18.69
N GLY A 13 -13.33 -26.70 17.46
CA GLY A 13 -12.17 -25.87 17.15
C GLY A 13 -10.94 -26.56 16.56
N ALA A 14 -11.08 -27.70 15.87
CA ALA A 14 -10.27 -27.83 14.67
C ALA A 14 -10.94 -26.97 13.61
N VAL A 15 -10.70 -25.65 13.69
CA VAL A 15 -10.71 -24.85 12.47
C VAL A 15 -9.56 -25.43 11.67
N ALA A 16 -9.84 -26.49 10.91
CA ALA A 16 -9.08 -26.73 9.70
C ALA A 16 -9.34 -25.46 8.90
N MET A 17 -8.49 -24.45 9.13
CA MET A 17 -8.31 -23.36 8.21
C MET A 17 -8.03 -24.10 6.92
N ILE A 18 -9.03 -24.15 6.05
CA ILE A 18 -8.80 -24.48 4.67
C ILE A 18 -7.78 -23.42 4.29
N SER A 19 -6.51 -23.81 4.21
CA SER A 19 -5.53 -23.02 3.51
C SER A 19 -6.15 -22.91 2.13
N VAL A 20 -6.80 -21.78 1.86
CA VAL A 20 -6.88 -21.30 0.50
C VAL A 20 -5.43 -20.97 0.17
N GLU A 21 -4.62 -22.00 -0.05
CA GLU A 21 -3.66 -21.91 -1.11
C GLU A 21 -4.56 -21.56 -2.29
N VAL A 22 -4.47 -20.32 -2.74
CA VAL A 22 -4.84 -19.98 -4.10
C VAL A 22 -3.87 -20.80 -4.96
N GLY A 23 -4.16 -22.09 -5.05
CA GLY A 23 -3.53 -23.10 -5.87
C GLY A 23 -4.04 -22.98 -7.30
N GLU A 24 -4.37 -21.76 -7.70
CA GLU A 24 -4.22 -21.37 -9.08
C GLU A 24 -3.06 -20.38 -9.09
N THR A 25 -1.92 -20.89 -9.56
CA THR A 25 -1.14 -20.18 -10.56
C THR A 25 -2.03 -19.93 -11.79
N SER A 26 -3.11 -19.17 -11.60
CA SER A 26 -3.85 -18.63 -12.71
C SER A 26 -2.87 -17.78 -13.49
N HIS A 27 -3.15 -17.63 -14.77
CA HIS A 27 -2.37 -16.85 -15.73
C HIS A 27 -1.89 -15.46 -15.22
N GLY A 28 -2.50 -14.94 -14.13
CA GLY A 28 -2.06 -13.74 -13.42
C GLY A 28 -0.68 -13.79 -12.76
N ARG A 29 -0.06 -14.96 -12.53
CA ARG A 29 1.35 -15.04 -12.09
C ARG A 29 2.36 -15.06 -13.24
N GLN A 30 1.90 -15.27 -14.48
CA GLN A 30 2.80 -15.40 -15.63
C GLN A 30 3.39 -14.05 -16.08
N ALA A 31 2.87 -12.94 -15.55
CA ALA A 31 3.38 -11.58 -15.77
C ALA A 31 3.73 -10.85 -14.46
N PHE A 32 4.02 -11.56 -13.36
CA PHE A 32 4.62 -10.90 -12.18
C PHE A 32 6.10 -10.60 -12.49
N ASN A 33 6.32 -9.52 -13.25
CA ASN A 33 7.65 -9.01 -13.51
C ASN A 33 8.04 -8.09 -12.35
N SER A 34 8.59 -8.68 -11.29
CA SER A 34 9.03 -7.94 -10.10
C SER A 34 10.05 -6.85 -10.43
N GLU A 35 10.86 -7.05 -11.46
CA GLU A 35 11.83 -6.07 -11.94
C GLU A 35 11.14 -4.89 -12.60
N GLN A 36 10.16 -5.13 -13.48
CA GLN A 36 9.37 -4.07 -14.10
C GLN A 36 8.53 -3.30 -13.09
N ASN A 37 7.93 -3.96 -12.11
CA ASN A 37 7.21 -3.30 -11.01
C ASN A 37 8.17 -2.45 -10.15
N ALA A 38 9.38 -2.94 -9.87
CA ALA A 38 10.39 -2.15 -9.15
C ALA A 38 10.85 -0.92 -9.95
N GLN A 39 11.01 -1.06 -11.28
CA GLN A 39 11.33 0.04 -12.18
C GLN A 39 10.20 1.07 -12.25
N GLU A 40 8.95 0.63 -12.32
CA GLU A 40 7.76 1.49 -12.34
C GLU A 40 7.63 2.26 -11.03
N ILE A 41 7.76 1.59 -9.87
CA ILE A 41 7.79 2.25 -8.56
C ILE A 41 8.92 3.28 -8.47
N ALA A 42 10.12 2.96 -8.98
CA ALA A 42 11.22 3.91 -9.00
C ALA A 42 10.93 5.15 -9.87
N ALA A 43 10.29 4.96 -11.03
CA ALA A 43 9.89 6.05 -11.91
C ALA A 43 8.79 6.92 -11.28
N ASP A 44 7.80 6.30 -10.63
CA ASP A 44 6.73 7.01 -9.92
C ASP A 44 7.28 7.86 -8.77
N LEU A 45 8.23 7.32 -8.01
CA LEU A 45 8.88 8.06 -6.92
C LEU A 45 9.70 9.25 -7.45
N ASP A 46 10.45 9.07 -8.53
CA ASP A 46 11.19 10.17 -9.18
C ASP A 46 10.25 11.27 -9.70
N LEU A 47 9.08 10.90 -10.22
CA LEU A 47 8.04 11.87 -10.61
C LEU A 47 7.53 12.68 -9.41
N ILE A 48 7.28 12.02 -8.28
CA ILE A 48 6.85 12.71 -7.05
C ILE A 48 7.91 13.70 -6.58
N ASP A 49 9.17 13.31 -6.57
CA ASP A 49 10.26 14.19 -6.12
C ASP A 49 10.40 15.43 -7.03
N LYS A 50 10.30 15.25 -8.35
CA LYS A 50 10.26 16.37 -9.31
C LYS A 50 9.11 17.33 -9.04
N LEU A 51 7.91 16.81 -8.82
CA LEU A 51 6.73 17.64 -8.52
C LEU A 51 6.90 18.41 -7.20
N ARG A 52 7.52 17.79 -6.19
CA ARG A 52 7.79 18.45 -4.90
C ARG A 52 8.81 19.57 -5.03
N ASP A 53 9.87 19.36 -5.81
CA ASP A 53 10.86 20.40 -6.05
C ASP A 53 10.27 21.58 -6.84
N GLU A 54 9.45 21.31 -7.86
CA GLU A 54 8.73 22.35 -8.61
C GLU A 54 7.79 23.14 -7.69
N ALA A 55 7.01 22.45 -6.86
CA ALA A 55 6.13 23.10 -5.88
C ALA A 55 6.92 23.98 -4.89
N ARG A 56 8.08 23.53 -4.41
CA ARG A 56 8.96 24.31 -3.52
C ARG A 56 9.44 25.59 -4.21
N ILE A 57 9.88 25.51 -5.46
CA ILE A 57 10.32 26.68 -6.24
C ILE A 57 9.19 27.70 -6.37
N HIS A 58 7.98 27.25 -6.70
CA HIS A 58 6.82 28.13 -6.80
C HIS A 58 6.46 28.81 -5.48
N GLU A 59 6.50 28.07 -4.38
CA GLU A 59 6.25 28.57 -3.04
C GLU A 59 7.27 29.66 -2.65
N GLU A 60 8.57 29.38 -2.83
CA GLU A 60 9.64 30.34 -2.56
C GLU A 60 9.51 31.60 -3.40
N ALA A 61 9.21 31.46 -4.70
CA ALA A 61 8.96 32.59 -5.58
C ALA A 61 7.72 33.41 -5.15
N CYS A 62 6.68 32.76 -4.63
CA CYS A 62 5.51 33.45 -4.09
C CYS A 62 5.86 34.24 -2.82
N LYS A 63 6.54 33.60 -1.87
CA LYS A 63 7.02 34.23 -0.63
C LYS A 63 7.91 35.43 -0.91
N LEU A 64 8.87 35.30 -1.82
CA LEU A 64 9.77 36.39 -2.21
C LEU A 64 9.01 37.58 -2.83
N ARG A 65 8.05 37.29 -3.72
CA ARG A 65 7.20 38.34 -4.32
C ARG A 65 6.36 39.07 -3.26
N ALA A 66 5.78 38.33 -2.32
CA ALA A 66 5.00 38.91 -1.23
C ALA A 66 5.88 39.80 -0.32
N SER A 67 7.05 39.29 0.08
CA SER A 67 8.01 40.03 0.91
C SER A 67 8.47 41.33 0.23
N ARG A 68 8.81 41.28 -1.07
CA ARG A 68 9.17 42.48 -1.85
C ARG A 68 8.06 43.53 -1.81
N ARG A 69 6.80 43.14 -2.05
CA ARG A 69 5.66 44.07 -2.03
C ARG A 69 5.45 44.72 -0.67
N TYR A 70 5.62 43.96 0.41
CA TYR A 70 5.52 44.47 1.77
C TYR A 70 6.64 45.46 2.07
N ASN A 71 7.89 45.08 1.76
CA ASN A 71 9.08 45.88 2.05
C ASN A 71 9.19 47.16 1.19
N THR A 72 8.49 47.25 0.05
CA THR A 72 8.44 48.48 -0.77
C THR A 72 7.46 49.54 -0.25
N ARG A 73 6.63 49.22 0.75
CA ARG A 73 5.63 50.13 1.34
C ARG A 73 6.04 50.70 2.70
N VAL A 74 7.28 50.45 3.13
CA VAL A 74 7.91 50.99 4.35
C VAL A 74 8.86 52.11 3.97
#